data_AF-Q64SG4-F1
#
_entry.id   AF-Q64SG4-F1
#
_cell.length_a   1.000
_cell.length_b   1.000
_cell.length_c   1.000
_cell.angle_alpha   90.00
_cell.angle_beta   90.00
_cell.angle_gamma   90.00
#
_symmetry.space_group_name_H-M   'P 1'
#
loop_
_entity.id
_entity.type
_entity.pdbx_description
1 polymer ?
#
loop_
_entity_poly.entity_id
_entity_poly.type
_entity_poly.pdbx_seq_one_letter_code
_entity_poly.pdbx_strand_id
1 'polypeptide(L)'
;MAKIHFRSYNPNQIVLFPQRIDENIPSDDPVRILNAMVDSFDLSSFHKLYKESGRSAYHPRMMLKAVLYAYMNNIYSCRKIEKSLLRDIHFIWLAGYEKPDYRTINRFRNRVKDEINGIFTQIVLILASKGFISLDVEYVDGTKIESKANRYTFVWRKNVERNRARLLEKIRILLQQIDDVVAQEDACIENTATEFTPSMLTDMISELKASLENVPTASDKEEKKTKRQKAKQINLLESHCKKLAEYNRHMRILGKRNSYSKTDPDATFMHMKEDPMGNGQLKPGYNLQIGTENQFMLDFGLFHNPTDTLTLIPFENSFHERYNRFPLEEVADSGYGSEENYRFMEENGIEAYVKYNFFHKEQRADKYVTNPFKQENLYYNKEKDYYVCPMGQHMKRTGVRHYKTESGYIAESIAYRAARCEGCPLRCMCFSSKSPGRTIEVNHRLKEYKQKARERLTSEKGSKHRGQRCIEPEAVFGQIKYDMGYKRFRHFGKDKVTMDFAFFAIAFNIKKMCAKIKNEKMTDKNYQNIRVA
;
A
#
# COMPACT_ATOMS: atom_id res chain seq x y z
N MET A 1 -62.74 24.61 29.25
CA MET A 1 -61.44 24.04 28.79
C MET A 1 -60.42 25.16 28.76
N ALA A 2 -59.30 25.02 29.47
CA ALA A 2 -58.25 26.04 29.46
C ALA A 2 -57.63 26.15 28.05
N LYS A 3 -57.48 27.38 27.54
CA LYS A 3 -56.91 27.65 26.21
C LYS A 3 -55.41 27.36 26.27
N ILE A 4 -54.96 26.34 25.54
CA ILE A 4 -53.53 26.04 25.43
C ILE A 4 -52.91 27.13 24.56
N HIS A 5 -51.97 27.88 25.14
CA HIS A 5 -51.22 28.92 24.43
C HIS A 5 -49.96 28.33 23.79
N PHE A 6 -49.91 28.29 22.46
CA PHE A 6 -48.72 27.93 21.70
C PHE A 6 -47.88 29.17 21.36
N ARG A 7 -46.58 28.99 21.09
CA ARG A 7 -45.75 30.02 20.47
C ARG A 7 -46.24 30.29 19.05
N SER A 8 -46.09 31.53 18.58
CA SER A 8 -46.42 31.89 17.19
C SER A 8 -45.63 31.03 16.20
N TYR A 9 -46.32 30.38 15.26
CA TYR A 9 -45.73 29.52 14.23
C TYR A 9 -46.01 30.13 12.85
N ASN A 10 -45.01 30.80 12.27
CA ASN A 10 -45.10 31.37 10.93
C ASN A 10 -43.85 31.02 10.10
N PRO A 11 -43.90 29.96 9.27
CA PRO A 11 -42.78 29.57 8.42
C PRO A 11 -42.50 30.56 7.28
N ASN A 12 -43.46 31.44 6.96
CA ASN A 12 -43.34 32.46 5.92
C ASN A 12 -42.99 33.84 6.51
N GLN A 13 -42.50 33.90 7.75
CA GLN A 13 -42.10 35.15 8.39
C GLN A 13 -40.96 35.81 7.59
N ILE A 14 -41.22 37.02 7.11
CA ILE A 14 -40.23 37.84 6.42
C ILE A 14 -39.36 38.52 7.49
N VAL A 15 -38.04 38.41 7.34
CA VAL A 15 -37.06 39.11 8.19
C VAL A 15 -36.48 40.27 7.39
N LEU A 16 -36.43 41.47 8.00
CA LEU A 16 -36.01 42.70 7.32
C LEU A 16 -34.52 42.70 6.93
N PHE A 17 -33.66 42.12 7.76
CA PHE A 17 -32.23 41.95 7.51
C PHE A 17 -31.83 40.47 7.64
N PRO A 18 -30.92 39.97 6.80
CA PRO A 18 -30.41 38.61 6.96
C PRO A 18 -29.69 38.50 8.31
N GLN A 19 -30.05 37.49 9.09
CA GLN A 19 -29.38 37.21 10.35
C GLN A 19 -27.92 36.83 10.10
N ARG A 20 -27.05 37.22 11.04
CA ARG A 20 -25.66 36.78 11.09
C ARG A 20 -25.61 35.27 11.25
N ILE A 21 -25.13 34.56 10.22
CA ILE A 21 -25.05 33.09 10.25
C ILE A 21 -24.20 32.61 11.42
N ASP A 22 -23.13 33.34 11.75
CA ASP A 22 -22.22 32.97 12.83
C ASP A 22 -22.91 32.93 14.19
N GLU A 23 -23.96 33.72 14.44
CA GLU A 23 -24.70 33.67 15.71
C GLU A 23 -25.48 32.36 15.89
N ASN A 24 -25.84 31.72 14.77
CA ASN A 24 -26.55 30.44 14.76
C ASN A 24 -25.62 29.22 14.90
N ILE A 25 -24.30 29.44 14.98
CA ILE A 25 -23.30 28.39 15.15
C ILE A 25 -22.67 28.51 16.54
N PRO A 26 -22.82 27.50 17.43
CA PRO A 26 -22.23 27.52 18.77
C PRO A 26 -20.73 27.82 18.77
N SER A 27 -20.24 28.48 19.82
CA SER A 27 -18.83 28.87 19.93
C SER A 27 -17.88 27.67 20.10
N ASP A 28 -18.38 26.54 20.57
CA ASP A 28 -17.67 25.28 20.77
C ASP A 28 -17.84 24.29 19.61
N ASP A 29 -18.52 24.70 18.53
CA ASP A 29 -18.77 23.84 17.38
C ASP A 29 -17.46 23.48 16.63
N PRO A 30 -17.27 22.21 16.23
CA PRO A 30 -16.09 21.77 15.47
C PRO A 30 -15.80 22.57 14.20
N VAL A 31 -16.82 23.16 13.56
CA VAL A 31 -16.66 23.98 12.35
C VAL A 31 -15.75 25.19 12.60
N ARG A 32 -15.79 25.78 13.80
CA ARG A 32 -14.99 26.94 14.17
C ARG A 32 -13.53 26.59 14.38
N ILE A 33 -13.30 25.44 15.02
CA ILE A 33 -11.95 24.89 15.21
C ILE A 33 -11.32 24.58 13.85
N LEU A 34 -12.08 23.95 12.95
CA LEU A 34 -11.63 23.73 11.57
C LEU A 34 -11.31 25.05 10.87
N ASN A 35 -12.18 26.06 11.00
CA ASN A 35 -11.95 27.36 10.38
C ASN A 35 -10.62 27.98 10.83
N ALA A 36 -10.41 28.08 12.14
CA ALA A 36 -9.18 28.63 12.73
C ALA A 36 -7.94 27.82 12.33
N MET A 37 -8.01 26.49 12.33
CA MET A 37 -6.91 25.62 11.91
C MET A 37 -6.53 25.86 10.45
N VAL A 38 -7.50 25.85 9.54
CA VAL A 38 -7.23 26.10 8.12
C VAL A 38 -6.78 27.54 7.89
N ASP A 39 -7.15 28.48 8.76
CA ASP A 39 -6.64 29.85 8.70
C ASP A 39 -5.15 29.97 9.08
N SER A 40 -4.67 29.07 9.95
CA SER A 40 -3.26 29.00 10.37
C SER A 40 -2.33 28.30 9.37
N PHE A 41 -2.86 27.53 8.42
CA PHE A 41 -2.04 26.80 7.47
C PHE A 41 -1.38 27.73 6.44
N ASP A 42 -0.12 27.43 6.12
CA ASP A 42 0.56 28.00 4.96
C ASP A 42 0.02 27.34 3.69
N LEU A 43 -0.64 28.16 2.87
CA LEU A 43 -1.20 27.79 1.58
C LEU A 43 -0.40 28.37 0.41
N SER A 44 0.82 28.86 0.63
CA SER A 44 1.68 29.45 -0.41
C SER A 44 1.84 28.53 -1.63
N SER A 45 2.00 27.23 -1.41
CA SER A 45 2.07 26.20 -2.45
C SER A 45 0.78 26.11 -3.28
N PHE A 46 -0.38 26.25 -2.65
CA PHE A 46 -1.67 26.21 -3.34
C PHE A 46 -1.85 27.44 -4.24
N HIS A 47 -1.44 28.63 -3.78
CA HIS A 47 -1.57 29.86 -4.55
C HIS A 47 -0.77 29.83 -5.86
N LYS A 48 0.40 29.20 -5.87
CA LYS A 48 1.24 29.03 -7.08
C LYS A 48 0.55 28.23 -8.20
N LEU A 49 -0.49 27.47 -7.88
CA LEU A 49 -1.25 26.67 -8.87
C LEU A 49 -2.35 27.47 -9.58
N TYR A 50 -2.53 28.73 -9.20
CA TYR A 50 -3.55 29.61 -9.74
C TYR A 50 -2.90 30.67 -10.63
N LYS A 51 -3.63 31.07 -11.67
CA LYS A 51 -3.19 32.12 -12.60
C LYS A 51 -3.74 33.46 -12.15
N GLU A 52 -2.99 34.52 -12.40
CA GLU A 52 -3.39 35.90 -12.13
C GLU A 52 -4.49 36.39 -13.08
N SER A 53 -4.58 35.81 -14.28
CA SER A 53 -5.53 36.22 -15.33
C SER A 53 -6.57 35.14 -15.66
N GLY A 54 -7.73 35.61 -16.15
CA GLY A 54 -8.88 34.77 -16.52
C GLY A 54 -10.03 34.88 -15.52
N ARG A 55 -10.94 33.91 -15.55
CA ARG A 55 -12.08 33.87 -14.62
C ARG A 55 -11.59 33.70 -13.18
N SER A 56 -12.02 34.59 -12.29
CA SER A 56 -11.72 34.51 -10.86
C SER A 56 -12.05 33.13 -10.30
N ALA A 57 -11.05 32.50 -9.71
CA ALA A 57 -11.22 31.20 -9.07
C ALA A 57 -11.74 31.37 -7.64
N TYR A 58 -12.41 30.34 -7.13
CA TYR A 58 -12.74 30.26 -5.72
C TYR A 58 -11.47 30.24 -4.85
N HIS A 59 -11.55 30.90 -3.70
CA HIS A 59 -10.42 30.99 -2.78
C HIS A 59 -9.97 29.58 -2.31
N PRO A 60 -8.68 29.20 -2.46
CA PRO A 60 -8.21 27.85 -2.13
C PRO A 60 -8.50 27.46 -0.68
N ARG A 61 -8.36 28.42 0.24
CA ARG A 61 -8.68 28.25 1.66
C ARG A 61 -10.14 27.85 1.90
N MET A 62 -11.09 28.50 1.23
CA MET A 62 -12.51 28.18 1.34
C MET A 62 -12.79 26.77 0.81
N MET A 63 -12.22 26.44 -0.36
CA MET A 63 -12.36 25.10 -0.96
C MET A 63 -11.80 24.01 -0.04
N LEU A 64 -10.67 24.27 0.62
CA LEU A 64 -10.06 23.35 1.60
C LEU A 64 -10.96 23.17 2.82
N LYS A 65 -11.47 24.26 3.41
CA LYS A 65 -12.42 24.23 4.54
C LYS A 65 -13.65 23.37 4.22
N ALA A 66 -14.28 23.61 3.06
CA ALA A 66 -15.47 22.87 2.64
C ALA A 66 -15.20 21.36 2.47
N VAL A 67 -14.07 20.98 1.85
CA VAL A 67 -13.72 19.56 1.65
C VAL A 67 -13.37 18.87 2.97
N LEU A 68 -12.57 19.50 3.83
CA LEU A 68 -12.21 18.91 5.12
C LEU A 68 -13.42 18.75 6.03
N TYR A 69 -14.28 19.78 6.12
CA TYR A 69 -15.52 19.69 6.91
C TYR A 69 -16.45 18.58 6.39
N ALA A 70 -16.52 18.40 5.07
CA ALA A 70 -17.26 17.29 4.49
C ALA A 70 -16.72 15.93 4.94
N TYR A 71 -15.39 15.75 4.94
CA TYR A 71 -14.76 14.49 5.34
C TYR A 71 -14.94 14.23 6.84
N MET A 72 -14.87 15.27 7.68
CA MET A 72 -15.20 15.16 9.12
C MET A 72 -16.63 14.63 9.36
N ASN A 73 -17.56 14.97 8.46
CA ASN A 73 -18.97 14.57 8.51
C ASN A 73 -19.30 13.34 7.63
N ASN A 74 -18.31 12.56 7.22
CA ASN A 74 -18.48 11.35 6.39
C ASN A 74 -19.09 11.63 4.99
N ILE A 75 -18.93 12.85 4.47
CA ILE A 75 -19.41 13.29 3.16
C ILE A 75 -18.25 13.33 2.16
N TYR A 76 -18.05 12.22 1.44
CA TYR A 76 -16.92 12.10 0.49
C TYR A 76 -17.28 12.39 -0.98
N SER A 77 -18.58 12.48 -1.29
CA SER A 77 -19.06 12.71 -2.66
C SER A 77 -19.13 14.20 -2.94
N CYS A 78 -18.44 14.68 -3.99
CA CYS A 78 -18.48 16.09 -4.38
C CYS A 78 -19.90 16.62 -4.64
N ARG A 79 -20.83 15.77 -5.13
CA ARG A 79 -22.24 16.16 -5.31
C ARG A 79 -22.97 16.34 -3.98
N LYS A 80 -22.63 15.54 -2.96
CA LYS A 80 -23.16 15.73 -1.61
C LYS A 80 -22.56 16.98 -0.95
N ILE A 81 -21.28 17.29 -1.21
CA ILE A 81 -20.64 18.52 -0.74
C ILE A 81 -21.35 19.74 -1.35
N GLU A 82 -21.54 19.76 -2.67
CA GLU A 82 -22.33 20.80 -3.37
C GLU A 82 -23.73 20.96 -2.78
N LYS A 83 -24.45 19.86 -2.52
CA LYS A 83 -25.76 19.91 -1.88
C LYS A 83 -25.70 20.48 -0.44
N SER A 84 -24.61 20.22 0.29
CA SER A 84 -24.41 20.71 1.66
C SER A 84 -24.10 22.21 1.67
N LEU A 85 -23.30 22.70 0.71
CA LEU A 85 -23.05 24.13 0.49
C LEU A 85 -24.32 24.95 0.20
N LEU A 86 -25.39 24.30 -0.24
CA LEU A 86 -26.68 24.96 -0.48
C LEU A 86 -27.64 24.93 0.71
N ARG A 87 -27.47 24.02 1.66
CA ARG A 87 -28.50 23.67 2.65
C ARG A 87 -28.03 23.70 4.10
N ASP A 88 -26.76 23.42 4.34
CA ASP A 88 -26.19 23.28 5.68
C ASP A 88 -25.52 24.60 6.09
N ILE A 89 -25.95 25.13 7.23
CA ILE A 89 -25.51 26.41 7.76
C ILE A 89 -23.99 26.48 8.00
N HIS A 90 -23.37 25.36 8.42
CA HIS A 90 -21.93 25.29 8.68
C HIS A 90 -21.14 25.40 7.38
N PHE A 91 -21.60 24.73 6.32
CA PHE A 91 -20.97 24.81 5.00
C PHE A 91 -21.16 26.19 4.37
N ILE A 92 -22.36 26.77 4.49
CA ILE A 92 -22.65 28.13 3.99
C ILE A 92 -21.76 29.14 4.69
N TRP A 93 -21.57 29.02 6.01
CA TRP A 93 -20.70 29.87 6.80
C TRP A 93 -19.23 29.74 6.37
N LEU A 94 -18.69 28.52 6.30
CA LEU A 94 -17.32 28.27 5.84
C LEU A 94 -17.06 28.79 4.42
N ALA A 95 -18.09 28.72 3.56
CA ALA A 95 -18.01 29.16 2.18
C ALA A 95 -18.29 30.66 1.98
N GLY A 96 -18.80 31.36 2.99
CA GLY A 96 -19.24 32.74 2.84
C GLY A 96 -20.30 32.92 1.75
N TYR A 97 -21.28 32.00 1.71
CA TYR A 97 -22.31 31.89 0.65
C TYR A 97 -21.83 31.49 -0.76
N GLU A 98 -20.55 31.26 -0.98
CA GLU A 98 -20.06 30.72 -2.25
C GLU A 98 -20.55 29.29 -2.47
N LYS A 99 -20.91 28.98 -3.72
CA LYS A 99 -21.55 27.70 -4.09
C LYS A 99 -20.81 27.01 -5.23
N PRO A 100 -19.56 26.54 -5.00
CA PRO A 100 -18.83 25.80 -6.02
C PRO A 100 -19.55 24.50 -6.37
N ASP A 101 -19.69 24.23 -7.67
CA ASP A 101 -20.30 23.00 -8.18
C ASP A 101 -19.41 21.77 -7.92
N TYR A 102 -19.99 20.56 -8.04
CA TYR A 102 -19.24 19.32 -7.80
C TYR A 102 -18.01 19.18 -8.71
N ARG A 103 -18.05 19.77 -9.92
CA ARG A 103 -16.95 19.73 -10.89
C ARG A 103 -15.79 20.59 -10.41
N THR A 104 -16.07 21.75 -9.86
CA THR A 104 -15.08 22.68 -9.32
C THR A 104 -14.43 22.13 -8.07
N ILE A 105 -15.21 21.49 -7.18
CA ILE A 105 -14.66 20.76 -6.03
C ILE A 105 -13.73 19.63 -6.47
N ASN A 106 -14.13 18.84 -7.47
CA ASN A 106 -13.28 17.77 -7.99
C ASN A 106 -12.02 18.30 -8.70
N ARG A 107 -12.12 19.42 -9.43
CA ARG A 107 -10.96 20.08 -10.05
C ARG A 107 -10.00 20.63 -9.00
N PHE A 108 -10.51 21.23 -7.93
CA PHE A 108 -9.70 21.71 -6.82
C PHE A 108 -8.88 20.58 -6.21
N ARG A 109 -9.53 19.46 -5.85
CA ARG A 109 -8.84 18.29 -5.29
C ARG A 109 -7.73 17.80 -6.20
N ASN A 110 -8.03 17.58 -7.49
CA ASN A 110 -7.01 17.14 -8.46
C ASN A 110 -5.89 18.17 -8.68
N ARG A 111 -6.15 19.46 -8.50
CA ARG A 111 -5.15 20.52 -8.65
C ARG A 111 -4.13 20.46 -7.51
N VAL A 112 -4.58 20.27 -6.27
CA VAL A 112 -3.73 20.28 -5.06
C VAL A 112 -3.18 18.90 -4.69
N LYS A 113 -3.18 17.95 -5.64
CA LYS A 113 -2.93 16.54 -5.36
C LYS A 113 -1.53 16.26 -4.81
N ASP A 114 -0.56 17.08 -5.21
CA ASP A 114 0.85 16.90 -4.87
C ASP A 114 1.18 17.71 -3.59
N GLU A 115 0.43 18.79 -3.34
CA GLU A 115 0.65 19.74 -2.24
C GLU A 115 -0.13 19.38 -0.97
N ILE A 116 -1.23 18.64 -1.07
CA ILE A 116 -2.09 18.29 0.09
C ILE A 116 -1.33 17.51 1.17
N ASN A 117 -0.32 16.73 0.78
CA ASN A 117 0.56 16.06 1.74
C ASN A 117 1.32 17.06 2.61
N GLY A 118 1.71 18.23 2.09
CA GLY A 118 2.33 19.27 2.90
C GLY A 118 1.39 19.82 3.98
N ILE A 119 0.10 19.95 3.68
CA ILE A 119 -0.92 20.34 4.68
C ILE A 119 -1.08 19.25 5.75
N PHE A 120 -1.00 17.98 5.36
CA PHE A 120 -0.98 16.88 6.32
C PHE A 120 0.24 16.95 7.25
N THR A 121 1.43 17.35 6.77
CA THR A 121 2.58 17.61 7.66
C THR A 121 2.26 18.70 8.65
N GLN A 122 1.72 19.83 8.17
CA GLN A 122 1.45 21.00 9.01
C GLN A 122 0.48 20.65 10.15
N ILE A 123 -0.60 19.91 9.89
CA ILE A 123 -1.53 19.51 10.97
C ILE A 123 -0.86 18.61 12.00
N VAL A 124 0.00 17.67 11.59
CA VAL A 124 0.72 16.80 12.54
C VAL A 124 1.71 17.61 13.38
N LEU A 125 2.45 18.54 12.77
CA LEU A 125 3.33 19.45 13.51
C LEU A 125 2.57 20.35 14.49
N ILE A 126 1.38 20.82 14.12
CA ILE A 126 0.51 21.57 15.03
C ILE A 126 0.05 20.68 16.19
N LEU A 127 -0.33 19.43 15.95
CA LEU A 127 -0.68 18.49 17.01
C LEU A 127 0.49 18.25 17.98
N ALA A 128 1.71 18.13 17.46
CA ALA A 128 2.92 17.99 18.26
C ALA A 128 3.20 19.26 19.09
N SER A 129 3.12 20.44 18.48
CA SER A 129 3.31 21.73 19.17
C SER A 129 2.28 21.98 20.29
N LYS A 130 1.08 21.40 20.15
CA LYS A 130 0.00 21.48 21.16
C LYS A 130 0.07 20.37 22.20
N GLY A 131 1.04 19.45 22.11
CA GLY A 131 1.25 18.37 23.06
C GLY A 131 0.27 17.19 22.93
N PHE A 132 -0.46 17.07 21.81
CA PHE A 132 -1.31 15.90 21.57
C PHE A 132 -0.52 14.62 21.24
N ILE A 133 0.69 14.81 20.69
CA ILE A 133 1.62 13.78 20.23
C ILE A 133 3.06 14.28 20.45
N SER A 134 4.02 13.36 20.50
CA SER A 134 5.46 13.65 20.64
C SER A 134 6.24 13.47 19.34
N LEU A 135 5.76 12.60 18.44
CA LEU A 135 6.50 12.07 17.29
C LEU A 135 7.73 11.22 17.66
N ASP A 136 7.89 10.85 18.93
CA ASP A 136 9.02 10.02 19.39
C ASP A 136 8.71 8.53 19.31
N VAL A 137 7.43 8.16 19.44
CA VAL A 137 6.97 6.77 19.34
C VAL A 137 6.00 6.66 18.18
N GLU A 138 6.25 5.70 17.29
CA GLU A 138 5.35 5.39 16.19
C GLU A 138 4.80 3.96 16.32
N TYR A 139 3.48 3.83 16.23
CA TYR A 139 2.80 2.54 16.18
C TYR A 139 2.34 2.27 14.75
N VAL A 140 3.06 1.39 14.04
CA VAL A 140 2.77 1.05 12.65
C VAL A 140 1.89 -0.19 12.53
N ASP A 141 0.86 -0.09 11.70
CA ASP A 141 0.09 -1.24 11.25
C ASP A 141 -0.52 -1.03 9.85
N GLY A 142 -0.85 -2.15 9.23
CA GLY A 142 -1.35 -2.22 7.85
C GLY A 142 -2.79 -2.69 7.78
N THR A 143 -3.61 -2.04 6.95
CA THR A 143 -4.91 -2.54 6.53
C THR A 143 -5.05 -2.52 5.03
N LYS A 144 -5.69 -3.54 4.48
CA LYS A 144 -6.05 -3.58 3.06
C LYS A 144 -7.37 -2.87 2.84
N ILE A 145 -7.42 -1.97 1.85
CA ILE A 145 -8.64 -1.26 1.45
C ILE A 145 -8.94 -1.54 -0.04
N GLU A 146 -10.20 -1.83 -0.35
CA GLU A 146 -10.64 -2.18 -1.71
C GLU A 146 -10.48 -0.96 -2.65
N SER A 147 -9.94 -1.18 -3.84
CA SER A 147 -9.86 -0.18 -4.90
C SER A 147 -11.24 0.04 -5.55
N LYS A 148 -11.41 1.18 -6.24
CA LYS A 148 -12.57 1.41 -7.12
C LYS A 148 -12.62 0.47 -8.33
N ALA A 149 -11.52 -0.25 -8.62
CA ALA A 149 -11.42 -1.22 -9.68
C ALA A 149 -12.59 -2.23 -9.75
N ASN A 150 -12.82 -2.74 -10.96
CA ASN A 150 -13.70 -3.87 -11.16
C ASN A 150 -13.10 -5.13 -10.52
N ARG A 151 -13.94 -5.88 -9.80
CA ARG A 151 -13.57 -7.08 -9.07
C ARG A 151 -13.12 -8.23 -9.96
N TYR A 152 -13.52 -8.26 -11.24
CA TYR A 152 -13.34 -9.44 -12.10
C TYR A 152 -12.25 -9.31 -13.18
N THR A 153 -11.52 -8.19 -13.22
CA THR A 153 -10.58 -7.91 -14.32
C THR A 153 -9.12 -8.00 -13.85
N PHE A 154 -8.54 -9.19 -13.95
CA PHE A 154 -7.23 -9.51 -13.43
C PHE A 154 -6.18 -9.73 -14.50
N VAL A 155 -4.94 -9.36 -14.19
CA VAL A 155 -3.74 -9.81 -14.92
C VAL A 155 -2.72 -10.31 -13.90
N TRP A 156 -2.25 -11.55 -14.09
CA TRP A 156 -1.28 -12.21 -13.21
C TRP A 156 0.03 -12.41 -13.94
N ARG A 157 1.15 -12.03 -13.32
CA ARG A 157 2.50 -12.16 -13.89
C ARG A 157 2.77 -13.58 -14.40
N LYS A 158 2.59 -14.59 -13.55
CA LYS A 158 2.84 -16.00 -13.89
C LYS A 158 2.05 -16.47 -15.11
N ASN A 159 0.81 -15.99 -15.28
CA ASN A 159 -0.01 -16.34 -16.44
C ASN A 159 0.48 -15.62 -17.70
N VAL A 160 0.86 -14.34 -17.59
CA VAL A 160 1.43 -13.56 -18.70
C VAL A 160 2.76 -14.19 -19.16
N GLU A 161 3.66 -14.53 -18.24
CA GLU A 161 4.94 -15.18 -18.55
C GLU A 161 4.74 -16.53 -19.24
N ARG A 162 3.88 -17.40 -18.68
CA ARG A 162 3.57 -18.71 -19.27
C ARG A 162 2.97 -18.57 -20.67
N ASN A 163 2.01 -17.67 -20.84
CA ASN A 163 1.33 -17.50 -22.12
C ASN A 163 2.22 -16.81 -23.16
N ARG A 164 3.08 -15.87 -22.74
CA ARG A 164 4.10 -15.24 -23.61
C ARG A 164 5.11 -16.28 -24.08
N ALA A 165 5.64 -17.13 -23.20
CA ALA A 165 6.56 -18.19 -23.57
C ALA A 165 5.93 -19.16 -24.58
N ARG A 166 4.69 -19.60 -24.33
CA ARG A 166 3.93 -20.44 -25.29
C ARG A 166 3.68 -19.73 -26.63
N LEU A 167 3.48 -18.42 -26.62
CA LEU A 167 3.28 -17.65 -27.85
C LEU A 167 4.57 -17.54 -28.67
N LEU A 168 5.71 -17.29 -28.01
CA LEU A 168 7.02 -17.26 -28.67
C LEU A 168 7.34 -18.61 -29.32
N GLU A 169 7.01 -19.72 -28.67
CA GLU A 169 7.19 -21.04 -29.25
C GLU A 169 6.30 -21.27 -30.48
N LYS A 170 5.04 -20.81 -30.44
CA LYS A 170 4.15 -20.86 -31.62
C LYS A 170 4.66 -20.00 -32.77
N ILE A 171 5.22 -18.83 -32.46
CA ILE A 171 5.84 -17.95 -33.47
C ILE A 171 7.03 -18.65 -34.11
N ARG A 172 7.90 -19.30 -33.33
CA ARG A 172 9.03 -20.10 -33.86
C ARG A 172 8.56 -21.18 -34.82
N ILE A 173 7.59 -21.99 -34.41
CA ILE A 173 7.05 -23.07 -35.24
C ILE A 173 6.41 -22.49 -36.52
N LEU A 174 5.70 -21.37 -36.44
CA LEU A 174 5.11 -20.72 -37.62
C LEU A 174 6.15 -20.17 -38.58
N LEU A 175 7.23 -19.56 -38.06
CA LEU A 175 8.33 -19.08 -38.88
C LEU A 175 9.06 -20.26 -39.55
N GLN A 176 9.35 -21.35 -38.83
CA GLN A 176 9.88 -22.58 -39.43
C GLN A 176 8.97 -23.13 -40.53
N GLN A 177 7.65 -23.14 -40.34
CA GLN A 177 6.71 -23.56 -41.39
C GLN A 177 6.65 -22.61 -42.58
N ILE A 178 7.04 -21.34 -42.42
CA ILE A 178 7.15 -20.39 -43.52
C ILE A 178 8.49 -20.60 -44.23
N ASP A 179 9.56 -20.77 -43.46
CA ASP A 179 10.92 -20.99 -43.94
C ASP A 179 11.08 -22.34 -44.64
N ASP A 180 10.50 -23.44 -44.14
CA ASP A 180 10.49 -24.75 -44.82
C ASP A 180 9.80 -24.68 -46.20
N VAL A 181 8.88 -23.72 -46.38
CA VAL A 181 8.18 -23.47 -47.65
C VAL A 181 8.97 -22.48 -48.53
N VAL A 182 9.92 -21.73 -47.97
CA VAL A 182 10.84 -20.81 -48.69
C VAL A 182 12.17 -21.49 -49.03
N ALA A 183 12.65 -22.41 -48.20
CA ALA A 183 13.86 -23.21 -48.41
C ALA A 183 13.71 -24.25 -49.53
N GLN A 184 12.49 -24.47 -50.02
CA GLN A 184 12.26 -25.14 -51.32
C GLN A 184 12.52 -24.21 -52.53
N GLU A 185 12.74 -22.90 -52.32
CA GLU A 185 13.00 -21.92 -53.37
C GLU A 185 14.32 -21.12 -53.22
N ASP A 186 14.93 -20.97 -52.04
CA ASP A 186 16.33 -20.51 -51.89
C ASP A 186 16.90 -20.76 -50.48
N ALA A 187 18.19 -21.07 -50.39
CA ALA A 187 18.87 -21.50 -49.16
C ALA A 187 19.37 -20.34 -48.28
N CYS A 188 19.35 -20.59 -46.95
CA CYS A 188 20.07 -19.94 -45.84
C CYS A 188 19.30 -18.88 -45.04
N ILE A 189 18.90 -19.21 -43.80
CA ILE A 189 19.00 -18.31 -42.63
C ILE A 189 19.40 -19.14 -41.39
N GLU A 190 20.50 -18.73 -40.74
CA GLU A 190 21.07 -19.37 -39.57
C GLU A 190 20.17 -19.26 -38.32
N ASN A 191 20.02 -20.39 -37.63
CA ASN A 191 19.43 -20.51 -36.30
C ASN A 191 20.24 -19.71 -35.26
N THR A 192 19.88 -18.45 -35.04
CA THR A 192 20.35 -17.68 -33.88
C THR A 192 19.22 -17.48 -32.87
N ALA A 193 19.54 -17.76 -31.61
CA ALA A 193 18.64 -17.71 -30.47
C ALA A 193 18.30 -16.27 -30.06
N THR A 194 17.65 -15.53 -30.96
CA THR A 194 17.32 -14.12 -30.76
C THR A 194 15.91 -14.00 -30.20
N GLU A 195 15.73 -13.27 -29.09
CA GLU A 195 14.41 -12.97 -28.56
C GLU A 195 13.60 -12.16 -29.59
N PHE A 196 12.51 -12.73 -30.12
CA PHE A 196 11.66 -12.02 -31.07
C PHE A 196 11.04 -10.78 -30.42
N THR A 197 11.34 -9.61 -30.98
CA THR A 197 10.69 -8.35 -30.60
C THR A 197 9.49 -8.09 -31.54
N PRO A 198 8.44 -7.38 -31.08
CA PRO A 198 7.32 -7.02 -31.95
C PRO A 198 7.72 -6.22 -33.18
N SER A 199 8.77 -5.38 -33.11
CA SER A 199 9.30 -4.65 -34.26
C SER A 199 9.92 -5.59 -35.28
N MET A 200 10.80 -6.50 -34.86
CA MET A 200 11.40 -7.50 -35.76
C MET A 200 10.33 -8.36 -36.44
N LEU A 201 9.28 -8.75 -35.71
CA LEU A 201 8.15 -9.48 -36.30
C LEU A 201 7.37 -8.65 -37.31
N THR A 202 7.26 -7.34 -37.10
CA THR A 202 6.57 -6.44 -38.03
C THR A 202 7.37 -6.27 -39.31
N ASP A 203 8.70 -6.16 -39.21
CA ASP A 203 9.60 -6.05 -40.35
C ASP A 203 9.58 -7.35 -41.17
N MET A 204 9.71 -8.52 -40.52
CA MET A 204 9.58 -9.83 -41.18
C MET A 204 8.19 -10.02 -41.83
N ILE A 205 7.10 -9.58 -41.19
CA ILE A 205 5.76 -9.63 -41.81
C ILE A 205 5.72 -8.76 -43.07
N SER A 206 6.36 -7.58 -43.05
CA SER A 206 6.38 -6.67 -44.21
C SER A 206 7.15 -7.27 -45.38
N GLU A 207 8.28 -7.91 -45.12
CA GLU A 207 9.07 -8.63 -46.12
C GLU A 207 8.29 -9.81 -46.69
N LEU A 208 7.69 -10.65 -45.84
CA LEU A 208 6.87 -11.78 -46.27
C LEU A 208 5.67 -11.37 -47.12
N LYS A 209 5.08 -10.19 -46.86
CA LYS A 209 4.01 -9.62 -47.69
C LYS A 209 4.54 -9.17 -49.05
N ALA A 210 5.65 -8.44 -49.08
CA ALA A 210 6.28 -7.99 -50.32
C ALA A 210 6.66 -9.20 -51.20
N SER A 211 7.22 -10.25 -50.61
CA SER A 211 7.51 -11.50 -51.31
C SER A 211 6.24 -12.17 -51.87
N LEU A 212 5.09 -12.05 -51.21
CA LEU A 212 3.82 -12.59 -51.71
C LEU A 212 3.20 -11.80 -52.87
N GLU A 213 3.48 -10.50 -52.92
CA GLU A 213 3.03 -9.59 -53.98
C GLU A 213 3.89 -9.72 -55.25
N ASN A 214 5.19 -10.00 -55.09
CA ASN A 214 6.14 -10.16 -56.20
C ASN A 214 6.03 -11.51 -56.96
N VAL A 215 5.26 -12.48 -56.47
CA VAL A 215 5.03 -13.76 -57.17
C VAL A 215 4.03 -13.56 -58.34
N PRO A 216 4.37 -13.98 -59.59
CA PRO A 216 3.50 -13.85 -60.77
C PRO A 216 2.09 -14.39 -60.55
N THR A 217 1.13 -13.94 -61.36
CA THR A 217 -0.26 -14.43 -61.33
C THR A 217 -0.32 -15.93 -61.60
N ALA A 218 -0.46 -16.69 -60.51
CA ALA A 218 -0.54 -18.15 -60.48
C ALA A 218 -1.54 -18.72 -61.49
N SER A 219 -1.04 -19.59 -62.36
CA SER A 219 -1.78 -20.25 -63.44
C SER A 219 -2.54 -21.48 -62.91
N ASP A 220 -1.91 -22.23 -61.99
CA ASP A 220 -2.39 -23.54 -61.55
C ASP A 220 -3.17 -23.56 -60.22
N LYS A 221 -4.03 -24.60 -60.06
CA LYS A 221 -4.89 -24.81 -58.88
C LYS A 221 -4.07 -25.03 -57.59
N GLU A 222 -2.90 -25.65 -57.69
CA GLU A 222 -1.98 -25.88 -56.57
C GLU A 222 -1.27 -24.61 -56.12
N GLU A 223 -0.72 -23.81 -57.04
CA GLU A 223 -0.08 -22.52 -56.72
C GLU A 223 -1.04 -21.55 -56.00
N LYS A 224 -2.31 -21.50 -56.43
CA LYS A 224 -3.37 -20.72 -55.75
C LYS A 224 -3.64 -21.22 -54.32
N LYS A 225 -3.50 -22.51 -54.06
CA LYS A 225 -3.68 -23.11 -52.72
C LYS A 225 -2.50 -22.74 -51.80
N THR A 226 -1.27 -22.81 -52.31
CA THR A 226 -0.04 -22.44 -51.59
C THR A 226 -0.02 -20.96 -51.24
N LYS A 227 -0.37 -20.07 -52.19
CA LYS A 227 -0.48 -18.61 -51.95
C LYS A 227 -1.51 -18.28 -50.86
N ARG A 228 -2.67 -18.96 -50.86
CA ARG A 228 -3.69 -18.82 -49.80
C ARG A 228 -3.21 -19.32 -48.44
N GLN A 229 -2.42 -20.38 -48.40
CA GLN A 229 -1.87 -20.92 -47.16
C GLN A 229 -0.82 -19.99 -46.54
N LYS A 230 0.11 -19.45 -47.35
CA LYS A 230 1.08 -18.43 -46.90
C LYS A 230 0.37 -17.17 -46.39
N ALA A 231 -0.65 -16.67 -47.10
CA ALA A 231 -1.44 -15.52 -46.64
C ALA A 231 -2.15 -15.77 -45.29
N LYS A 232 -2.65 -17.00 -45.04
CA LYS A 232 -3.21 -17.39 -43.74
C LYS A 232 -2.16 -17.43 -42.64
N GLN A 233 -0.96 -17.94 -42.93
CA GLN A 233 0.16 -17.97 -41.98
C GLN A 233 0.62 -16.55 -41.61
N ILE A 234 0.70 -15.63 -42.59
CA ILE A 234 1.02 -14.22 -42.34
C ILE A 234 -0.04 -13.55 -41.46
N ASN A 235 -1.32 -13.74 -41.76
CA ASN A 235 -2.41 -13.19 -40.94
C ASN A 235 -2.37 -13.74 -39.50
N LEU A 236 -1.99 -15.01 -39.33
CA LEU A 236 -1.81 -15.62 -38.02
C LEU A 236 -0.60 -15.03 -37.29
N LEU A 237 0.50 -14.79 -38.01
CA LEU A 237 1.71 -14.14 -37.50
C LEU A 237 1.44 -12.70 -37.05
N GLU A 238 0.63 -11.93 -37.80
CA GLU A 238 0.16 -10.61 -37.38
C GLU A 238 -0.65 -10.66 -36.07
N SER A 239 -1.56 -11.63 -35.96
CA SER A 239 -2.35 -11.84 -34.74
C SER A 239 -1.43 -12.18 -33.55
N HIS A 240 -0.39 -12.98 -33.78
CA HIS A 240 0.62 -13.30 -32.78
C HIS A 240 1.48 -12.09 -32.41
N CYS A 241 1.88 -11.26 -33.39
CA CYS A 241 2.60 -10.01 -33.14
C CYS A 241 1.79 -9.05 -32.25
N LYS A 242 0.50 -8.84 -32.56
CA LYS A 242 -0.42 -8.03 -31.73
C LYS A 242 -0.52 -8.56 -30.30
N LYS A 243 -0.66 -9.89 -30.13
CA LYS A 243 -0.71 -10.53 -28.80
C LYS A 243 0.63 -10.42 -28.05
N LEU A 244 1.76 -10.52 -28.74
CA LEU A 244 3.08 -10.34 -28.13
C LEU A 244 3.26 -8.90 -27.62
N ALA A 245 2.81 -7.90 -28.40
CA ALA A 245 2.80 -6.51 -27.98
C ALA A 245 1.90 -6.28 -26.75
N GLU A 246 0.75 -6.95 -26.67
CA GLU A 246 -0.13 -6.95 -25.49
C GLU A 246 0.58 -7.54 -24.26
N TYR A 247 1.22 -8.70 -24.37
CA TYR A 247 1.97 -9.29 -23.24
C TYR A 247 3.15 -8.42 -22.80
N ASN A 248 3.86 -7.79 -23.74
CA ASN A 248 4.92 -6.85 -23.41
C ASN A 248 4.38 -5.59 -22.69
N ARG A 249 3.17 -5.14 -23.04
CA ARG A 249 2.47 -4.07 -22.30
C ARG A 249 2.11 -4.54 -20.89
N HIS A 250 1.58 -5.75 -20.73
CA HIS A 250 1.29 -6.32 -19.41
C HIS A 250 2.53 -6.41 -18.53
N MET A 251 3.67 -6.86 -19.06
CA MET A 251 4.93 -6.93 -18.31
C MET A 251 5.43 -5.55 -17.89
N ARG A 252 5.33 -4.54 -18.77
CA ARG A 252 5.65 -3.14 -18.44
C ARG A 252 4.80 -2.61 -17.30
N ILE A 253 3.48 -2.82 -17.34
CA ILE A 253 2.57 -2.37 -16.28
C ILE A 253 2.86 -3.12 -14.97
N LEU A 254 3.05 -4.44 -15.02
CA LEU A 254 3.36 -5.24 -13.83
C LEU A 254 4.63 -4.76 -13.13
N GLY A 255 5.67 -4.35 -13.86
CA GLY A 255 6.91 -3.85 -13.27
C GLY A 255 7.57 -4.91 -12.37
N LYS A 256 7.56 -4.72 -11.05
CA LYS A 256 7.98 -5.72 -10.03
C LYS A 256 6.81 -6.48 -9.37
N ARG A 257 5.56 -6.09 -9.64
CA ARG A 257 4.35 -6.60 -8.99
C ARG A 257 3.93 -7.97 -9.53
N ASN A 258 3.23 -8.74 -8.70
CA ASN A 258 2.71 -10.05 -9.07
C ASN A 258 1.40 -10.00 -9.87
N SER A 259 0.61 -8.95 -9.70
CA SER A 259 -0.68 -8.78 -10.36
C SER A 259 -1.08 -7.31 -10.47
N TYR A 260 -2.04 -6.98 -11.33
CA TYR A 260 -2.68 -5.66 -11.37
C TYR A 260 -4.10 -5.71 -11.95
N SER A 261 -4.96 -4.75 -11.59
CA SER A 261 -6.31 -4.64 -12.15
C SER A 261 -6.33 -3.91 -13.50
N LYS A 262 -7.08 -4.42 -14.48
CA LYS A 262 -7.19 -3.76 -15.80
C LYS A 262 -7.81 -2.36 -15.72
N THR A 263 -8.68 -2.10 -14.73
CA THR A 263 -9.36 -0.81 -14.55
C THR A 263 -8.60 0.17 -13.66
N ASP A 264 -7.77 -0.35 -12.74
CA ASP A 264 -6.89 0.44 -11.88
C ASP A 264 -5.49 -0.18 -11.92
N PRO A 265 -4.64 0.24 -12.87
CA PRO A 265 -3.33 -0.38 -13.08
C PRO A 265 -2.40 -0.33 -11.87
N ASP A 266 -2.64 0.54 -10.90
CA ASP A 266 -1.84 0.69 -9.69
C ASP A 266 -2.29 -0.26 -8.57
N ALA A 267 -3.55 -0.70 -8.59
CA ALA A 267 -4.10 -1.62 -7.60
C ALA A 267 -3.65 -3.07 -7.85
N THR A 268 -3.31 -3.75 -6.77
CA THR A 268 -2.89 -5.15 -6.77
C THR A 268 -3.93 -6.04 -6.11
N PHE A 269 -3.97 -7.32 -6.47
CA PHE A 269 -4.91 -8.24 -5.84
C PHE A 269 -4.40 -8.70 -4.48
N MET A 270 -5.22 -8.48 -3.46
CA MET A 270 -4.91 -8.79 -2.08
C MET A 270 -6.06 -9.59 -1.47
N HIS A 271 -5.71 -10.49 -0.54
CA HIS A 271 -6.70 -11.24 0.22
C HIS A 271 -7.33 -10.33 1.27
N MET A 272 -8.60 -9.97 1.08
CA MET A 272 -9.35 -9.12 1.99
C MET A 272 -10.05 -9.98 3.03
N LYS A 273 -9.89 -9.67 4.32
CA LYS A 273 -10.58 -10.38 5.42
C LYS A 273 -12.11 -10.13 5.39
N GLU A 274 -12.52 -8.95 4.95
CA GLU A 274 -13.93 -8.53 4.90
C GLU A 274 -14.54 -8.86 3.52
N ASP A 275 -15.25 -9.97 3.44
CA ASP A 275 -16.20 -10.26 2.36
C ASP A 275 -17.59 -10.60 2.94
N PRO A 276 -18.67 -10.51 2.14
CA PRO A 276 -20.03 -10.77 2.63
C PRO A 276 -20.24 -12.18 3.22
N MET A 277 -19.34 -13.13 2.92
CA MET A 277 -19.41 -14.52 3.35
C MET A 277 -18.46 -14.85 4.52
N GLY A 278 -17.61 -13.90 4.96
CA GLY A 278 -16.61 -14.09 6.02
C GLY A 278 -15.44 -15.03 5.66
N ASN A 279 -15.32 -15.47 4.41
CA ASN A 279 -14.32 -16.45 3.96
C ASN A 279 -13.06 -15.79 3.39
N GLY A 280 -13.11 -14.48 3.19
CA GLY A 280 -12.05 -13.70 2.56
C GLY A 280 -12.00 -13.90 1.05
N GLN A 281 -11.88 -12.78 0.34
CA GLN A 281 -11.87 -12.78 -1.13
C GLN A 281 -10.68 -12.00 -1.66
N LEU A 282 -10.07 -12.52 -2.73
CA LEU A 282 -9.10 -11.77 -3.52
C LEU A 282 -9.79 -10.62 -4.25
N LYS A 283 -9.46 -9.39 -3.89
CA LYS A 283 -9.98 -8.17 -4.51
C LYS A 283 -8.85 -7.22 -4.85
N PRO A 284 -9.00 -6.35 -5.86
CA PRO A 284 -8.03 -5.31 -6.13
C PRO A 284 -8.06 -4.28 -5.01
N GLY A 285 -6.90 -3.93 -4.49
CA GLY A 285 -6.79 -3.00 -3.37
C GLY A 285 -5.38 -2.45 -3.21
N TYR A 286 -5.25 -1.61 -2.19
CA TYR A 286 -3.98 -1.07 -1.73
C TYR A 286 -3.78 -1.50 -0.28
N ASN A 287 -2.54 -1.78 0.08
CA ASN A 287 -2.14 -1.96 1.46
C ASN A 287 -1.85 -0.58 2.06
N LEU A 288 -2.78 -0.09 2.88
CA LEU A 288 -2.65 1.17 3.59
C LEU A 288 -1.88 0.90 4.89
N GLN A 289 -0.72 1.52 5.00
CA GLN A 289 0.06 1.62 6.21
C GLN A 289 -0.25 2.94 6.89
N ILE A 290 -0.42 2.92 8.20
CA ILE A 290 -0.52 4.14 9.02
C ILE A 290 0.44 4.04 10.19
N GLY A 291 1.02 5.18 10.54
CA GLY A 291 1.74 5.41 11.76
C GLY A 291 0.83 6.18 12.70
N THR A 292 0.79 5.77 13.96
CA THR A 292 -0.12 6.38 14.95
C THR A 292 0.56 6.67 16.27
N GLU A 293 0.09 7.71 16.95
CA GLU A 293 0.41 8.00 18.34
C GLU A 293 -0.79 8.68 18.99
N ASN A 294 -1.19 8.23 20.18
CA ASN A 294 -2.41 8.68 20.85
C ASN A 294 -3.65 8.64 19.94
N GLN A 295 -3.64 7.66 19.02
CA GLN A 295 -4.57 7.39 17.94
C GLN A 295 -4.77 8.55 16.95
N PHE A 296 -3.83 9.51 16.88
CA PHE A 296 -3.69 10.43 15.75
C PHE A 296 -2.86 9.77 14.66
N MET A 297 -3.13 10.10 13.40
CA MET A 297 -2.28 9.66 12.29
C MET A 297 -1.05 10.54 12.22
N LEU A 298 0.13 9.93 12.25
CA LEU A 298 1.42 10.59 12.08
C LEU A 298 1.83 10.58 10.61
N ASP A 299 1.90 9.39 10.00
CA ASP A 299 2.13 9.23 8.57
C ASP A 299 1.21 8.16 7.96
N PHE A 300 1.12 8.14 6.63
CA PHE A 300 0.39 7.09 5.92
C PHE A 300 1.04 6.77 4.57
N GLY A 301 0.95 5.51 4.15
CA GLY A 301 1.57 5.01 2.93
C GLY A 301 0.70 3.99 2.21
N LEU A 302 0.69 4.05 0.88
CA LEU A 302 -0.04 3.10 0.03
C LEU A 302 0.92 2.19 -0.73
N PHE A 303 0.86 0.91 -0.41
CA PHE A 303 1.74 -0.11 -0.93
C PHE A 303 1.00 -1.12 -1.81
N HIS A 304 1.73 -1.65 -2.78
CA HIS A 304 1.25 -2.72 -3.66
C HIS A 304 1.57 -4.12 -3.10
N ASN A 305 2.35 -4.19 -2.02
CA ASN A 305 2.75 -5.44 -1.38
C ASN A 305 1.58 -5.97 -0.56
N PRO A 306 1.13 -7.23 -0.78
CA PRO A 306 0.07 -7.83 0.04
C PRO A 306 0.49 -8.14 1.48
N THR A 307 1.80 -8.18 1.75
CA THR A 307 2.43 -8.41 3.05
C THR A 307 3.16 -7.15 3.50
N ASP A 308 3.28 -6.99 4.81
CA ASP A 308 3.74 -5.74 5.43
C ASP A 308 5.26 -5.70 5.64
N THR A 309 5.95 -6.83 5.50
CA THR A 309 7.40 -6.93 5.75
C THR A 309 8.22 -5.94 4.93
N LEU A 310 7.84 -5.72 3.66
CA LEU A 310 8.57 -4.85 2.73
C LEU A 310 8.10 -3.40 2.76
N THR A 311 7.14 -3.06 3.61
CA THR A 311 6.56 -1.71 3.66
C THR A 311 7.21 -0.83 4.73
N LEU A 312 7.85 -1.42 5.75
CA LEU A 312 8.43 -0.67 6.87
C LEU A 312 9.45 0.37 6.41
N ILE A 313 10.54 -0.06 5.75
CA ILE A 313 11.64 0.85 5.38
C ILE A 313 11.15 2.02 4.48
N PRO A 314 10.37 1.78 3.41
CA PRO A 314 9.79 2.90 2.66
C PRO A 314 8.87 3.81 3.47
N PHE A 315 8.17 3.26 4.48
CA PHE A 315 7.28 4.01 5.35
C PHE A 315 8.07 4.89 6.33
N GLU A 316 9.09 4.34 6.99
CA GLU A 316 10.04 5.09 7.83
C GLU A 316 10.76 6.19 7.06
N ASN A 317 11.16 5.93 5.81
CA ASN A 317 11.77 6.96 4.97
C ASN A 317 10.79 8.10 4.65
N SER A 318 9.50 7.80 4.46
CA SER A 318 8.46 8.82 4.30
C SER A 318 8.31 9.67 5.56
N PHE A 319 8.34 9.04 6.74
CA PHE A 319 8.38 9.75 8.03
C PHE A 319 9.61 10.67 8.12
N HIS A 320 10.80 10.16 7.78
CA HIS A 320 12.04 10.93 7.78
C HIS A 320 12.01 12.11 6.81
N GLU A 321 11.54 11.92 5.58
CA GLU A 321 11.38 13.00 4.60
C GLU A 321 10.44 14.10 5.10
N ARG A 322 9.41 13.71 5.87
CA ARG A 322 8.38 14.62 6.38
C ARG A 322 8.84 15.41 7.61
N TYR A 323 9.58 14.79 8.52
CA TYR A 323 9.95 15.38 9.82
C TYR A 323 11.45 15.64 10.00
N ASN A 324 12.27 15.28 9.00
CA ASN A 324 13.73 15.37 9.00
C ASN A 324 14.38 14.60 10.16
N ARG A 325 13.72 13.55 10.66
CA ARG A 325 14.19 12.62 11.70
C ARG A 325 13.37 11.34 11.65
N PHE A 326 13.91 10.25 12.20
CA PHE A 326 13.17 9.03 12.47
C PHE A 326 12.48 9.09 13.85
N PRO A 327 11.46 8.26 14.13
CA PRO A 327 10.97 8.07 15.49
C PRO A 327 12.08 7.48 16.36
N LEU A 328 12.04 7.75 17.67
CA LEU A 328 12.98 7.13 18.62
C LEU A 328 12.60 5.66 18.85
N GLU A 329 11.32 5.34 18.78
CA GLU A 329 10.77 4.03 19.09
C GLU A 329 9.75 3.60 18.03
N GLU A 330 9.94 2.40 17.48
CA GLU A 330 9.05 1.85 16.45
C GLU A 330 8.36 0.59 16.96
N VAL A 331 7.02 0.57 16.91
CA VAL A 331 6.17 -0.48 17.49
C VAL A 331 5.32 -1.15 16.42
N ALA A 332 5.85 -2.22 15.83
CA ALA A 332 5.21 -2.96 14.74
C ALA A 332 4.80 -4.41 15.11
N ASP A 333 3.92 -5.06 14.32
CA ASP A 333 3.56 -6.47 14.55
C ASP A 333 4.63 -7.44 14.03
N SER A 334 4.35 -8.74 14.10
CA SER A 334 5.27 -9.77 13.62
C SER A 334 5.46 -9.78 12.10
N GLY A 335 4.54 -9.17 11.35
CA GLY A 335 4.63 -9.02 9.90
C GLY A 335 5.81 -8.16 9.45
N TYR A 336 6.25 -7.23 10.29
CA TYR A 336 7.41 -6.36 10.03
C TYR A 336 8.73 -6.95 10.55
N GLY A 337 8.70 -8.03 11.32
CA GLY A 337 9.90 -8.64 11.91
C GLY A 337 10.78 -9.37 10.90
N SER A 338 11.73 -8.66 10.28
CA SER A 338 12.72 -9.20 9.34
C SER A 338 14.14 -8.71 9.66
N GLU A 339 15.17 -9.45 9.21
CA GLU A 339 16.58 -9.05 9.42
C GLU A 339 16.85 -7.65 8.86
N GLU A 340 16.36 -7.40 7.64
CA GLU A 340 16.55 -6.14 6.93
C GLU A 340 15.91 -4.97 7.70
N ASN A 341 14.71 -5.15 8.23
CA ASN A 341 14.02 -4.13 9.01
C ASN A 341 14.70 -3.88 10.36
N TYR A 342 15.10 -4.94 11.08
CA TYR A 342 15.83 -4.78 12.34
C TYR A 342 17.17 -4.08 12.15
N ARG A 343 17.88 -4.42 11.08
CA ARG A 343 19.13 -3.76 10.73
C ARG A 343 18.92 -2.29 10.41
N PHE A 344 17.92 -1.97 9.57
CA PHE A 344 17.59 -0.59 9.23
C PHE A 344 17.27 0.25 10.48
N MET A 345 16.45 -0.28 11.40
CA MET A 345 16.13 0.40 12.65
C MET A 345 17.39 0.62 13.52
N GLU A 346 18.25 -0.39 13.67
CA GLU A 346 19.48 -0.27 14.45
C GLU A 346 20.48 0.73 13.84
N GLU A 347 20.68 0.71 12.52
CA GLU A 347 21.58 1.63 11.81
C GLU A 347 21.11 3.10 11.88
N ASN A 348 19.80 3.34 12.00
CA ASN A 348 19.21 4.67 12.13
C ASN A 348 18.89 5.07 13.58
N GLY A 349 19.28 4.27 14.58
CA GLY A 349 19.11 4.59 16.00
C GLY A 349 17.67 4.46 16.52
N ILE A 350 16.82 3.68 15.84
CA ILE A 350 15.42 3.45 16.21
C ILE A 350 15.33 2.24 17.17
N GLU A 351 14.70 2.42 18.33
CA GLU A 351 14.40 1.33 19.25
C GLU A 351 13.27 0.44 18.71
N ALA A 352 13.63 -0.71 18.14
CA ALA A 352 12.66 -1.67 17.62
C ALA A 352 11.90 -2.42 18.73
N TYR A 353 10.61 -2.12 18.91
CA TYR A 353 9.61 -2.91 19.63
C TYR A 353 8.75 -3.73 18.66
N VAL A 354 9.41 -4.32 17.66
CA VAL A 354 8.77 -5.10 16.59
C VAL A 354 8.81 -6.58 16.90
N LYS A 355 7.63 -7.22 16.94
CA LYS A 355 7.53 -8.67 17.17
C LYS A 355 8.18 -9.44 16.02
N TYR A 356 8.60 -10.68 16.30
CA TYR A 356 8.91 -11.67 15.27
C TYR A 356 7.92 -12.83 15.34
N ASN A 357 7.75 -13.57 14.23
CA ASN A 357 6.69 -14.59 14.05
C ASN A 357 6.54 -15.64 15.17
N PHE A 358 7.62 -15.97 15.88
CA PHE A 358 7.63 -16.99 16.94
C PHE A 358 7.59 -16.43 18.36
N PHE A 359 7.62 -15.11 18.54
CA PHE A 359 7.73 -14.46 19.84
C PHE A 359 6.67 -14.93 20.85
N HIS A 360 5.39 -14.96 20.47
CA HIS A 360 4.32 -15.45 21.36
C HIS A 360 4.35 -16.97 21.57
N LYS A 361 4.80 -17.73 20.58
CA LYS A 361 4.90 -19.20 20.67
C LYS A 361 6.00 -19.62 21.63
N GLU A 362 7.07 -18.85 21.73
CA GLU A 362 8.18 -19.06 22.66
C GLU A 362 7.80 -18.75 24.12
N GLN A 363 6.87 -17.82 24.34
CA GLN A 363 6.41 -17.47 25.69
C GLN A 363 5.39 -18.46 26.27
N ARG A 364 4.72 -19.24 25.42
CA ARG A 364 3.84 -20.31 25.88
C ARG A 364 4.69 -21.52 26.24
N ALA A 365 4.63 -21.97 27.50
CA ALA A 365 5.41 -23.08 28.06
C ALA A 365 5.13 -24.49 27.46
N ASP A 366 4.47 -24.55 26.31
CA ASP A 366 4.10 -25.78 25.60
C ASP A 366 5.31 -26.40 24.85
N LYS A 367 5.05 -27.54 24.20
CA LYS A 367 5.89 -28.35 23.27
C LYS A 367 6.87 -27.58 22.37
N TYR A 368 6.75 -26.26 22.21
CA TYR A 368 7.72 -25.45 21.48
C TYR A 368 9.06 -25.31 22.22
N VAL A 369 9.04 -24.99 23.52
CA VAL A 369 10.26 -24.81 24.34
C VAL A 369 10.89 -26.16 24.67
N THR A 370 10.08 -27.20 24.85
CA THR A 370 10.53 -28.53 25.30
C THR A 370 10.91 -29.49 24.17
N ASN A 371 10.69 -29.15 22.89
CA ASN A 371 11.05 -30.05 21.80
C ASN A 371 12.55 -29.94 21.47
N PRO A 372 13.37 -30.96 21.80
CA PRO A 372 14.81 -30.91 21.60
C PRO A 372 15.20 -30.91 20.11
N PHE A 373 14.29 -31.36 19.23
CA PHE A 373 14.57 -31.46 17.80
C PHE A 373 14.44 -30.13 17.06
N LYS A 374 14.00 -29.04 17.70
CA LYS A 374 13.92 -27.72 17.07
C LYS A 374 15.27 -27.01 17.05
N GLN A 375 15.54 -26.30 15.96
CA GLN A 375 16.81 -25.58 15.76
C GLN A 375 17.04 -24.53 16.84
N GLU A 376 15.98 -23.87 17.29
CA GLU A 376 16.01 -22.81 18.29
C GLU A 376 16.45 -23.30 19.67
N ASN A 377 16.23 -24.59 19.96
CA ASN A 377 16.53 -25.22 21.25
C ASN A 377 17.89 -25.95 21.25
N LEU A 378 18.62 -25.96 20.13
CA LEU A 378 19.95 -26.55 20.07
C LEU A 378 20.98 -25.63 20.74
N TYR A 379 21.84 -26.20 21.58
CA TYR A 379 22.95 -25.45 22.16
C TYR A 379 23.94 -25.03 21.07
N TYR A 380 24.31 -23.75 21.07
CA TYR A 380 25.31 -23.18 20.18
C TYR A 380 26.53 -22.76 21.00
N ASN A 381 27.70 -23.28 20.66
CA ASN A 381 28.96 -22.80 21.22
C ASN A 381 29.54 -21.72 20.29
N LYS A 382 29.54 -20.46 20.76
CA LYS A 382 30.02 -19.30 19.98
C LYS A 382 31.55 -19.29 19.83
N GLU A 383 32.31 -19.79 20.80
CA GLU A 383 33.77 -19.80 20.78
C GLU A 383 34.35 -20.81 19.76
N LYS A 384 33.72 -21.99 19.69
CA LYS A 384 34.19 -23.11 18.86
C LYS A 384 33.34 -23.32 17.59
N ASP A 385 32.37 -22.44 17.35
CA ASP A 385 31.46 -22.41 16.20
C ASP A 385 30.83 -23.77 15.84
N TYR A 386 30.07 -24.36 16.77
CA TYR A 386 29.30 -25.58 16.52
C TYR A 386 27.96 -25.60 17.25
N TYR A 387 27.02 -26.35 16.67
CA TYR A 387 25.76 -26.70 17.32
C TYR A 387 25.81 -28.11 17.92
N VAL A 388 25.07 -28.37 18.98
CA VAL A 388 24.94 -29.72 19.55
C VAL A 388 23.57 -30.28 19.20
N CYS A 389 23.54 -31.45 18.56
CA CYS A 389 22.29 -32.13 18.23
C CYS A 389 21.68 -32.79 19.48
N PRO A 390 20.40 -33.24 19.44
CA PRO A 390 19.75 -33.88 20.58
C PRO A 390 20.44 -35.16 21.10
N MET A 391 21.24 -35.82 20.25
CA MET A 391 22.05 -36.99 20.61
C MET A 391 23.42 -36.60 21.20
N GLY A 392 23.71 -35.30 21.39
CA GLY A 392 24.98 -34.80 21.91
C GLY A 392 26.10 -34.64 20.88
N GLN A 393 25.85 -34.90 19.59
CA GLN A 393 26.87 -34.78 18.55
C GLN A 393 27.10 -33.32 18.14
N HIS A 394 28.36 -32.93 17.95
CA HIS A 394 28.75 -31.64 17.35
C HIS A 394 28.39 -31.59 15.86
N MET A 395 27.62 -30.58 15.50
CA MET A 395 27.30 -30.20 14.13
C MET A 395 28.32 -29.16 13.66
N LYS A 396 29.16 -29.53 12.71
CA LYS A 396 30.24 -28.68 12.20
C LYS A 396 29.70 -27.77 11.10
N ARG A 397 30.27 -26.56 11.01
CA ARG A 397 30.03 -25.65 9.90
C ARG A 397 30.48 -26.30 8.59
N THR A 398 29.59 -26.31 7.59
CA THR A 398 29.86 -26.88 6.26
C THR A 398 29.96 -25.84 5.17
N GLY A 399 29.38 -24.65 5.36
CA GLY A 399 29.45 -23.60 4.35
C GLY A 399 28.61 -22.38 4.70
N VAL A 400 28.81 -21.33 3.92
CA VAL A 400 28.03 -20.10 3.96
C VAL A 400 27.15 -20.04 2.72
N ARG A 401 25.88 -19.76 2.92
CA ARG A 401 24.89 -19.58 1.86
C ARG A 401 24.43 -18.14 1.87
N HIS A 402 24.64 -17.47 0.75
CA HIS A 402 24.04 -16.16 0.50
C HIS A 402 22.73 -16.38 -0.23
N TYR A 403 21.68 -15.71 0.22
CA TYR A 403 20.39 -15.71 -0.47
C TYR A 403 19.86 -14.29 -0.57
N LYS A 404 19.16 -14.02 -1.68
CA LYS A 404 18.56 -12.72 -1.94
C LYS A 404 17.10 -12.75 -1.51
N THR A 405 16.71 -11.82 -0.66
CA THR A 405 15.31 -11.62 -0.26
C THR A 405 14.51 -10.99 -1.41
N GLU A 406 13.19 -10.90 -1.25
CA GLU A 406 12.29 -10.28 -2.25
C GLU A 406 12.59 -8.76 -2.45
N SER A 407 13.04 -8.05 -1.42
CA SER A 407 13.54 -6.66 -1.51
C SER A 407 14.82 -6.55 -2.33
N GLY A 408 15.60 -7.63 -2.39
CA GLY A 408 16.92 -7.65 -3.00
C GLY A 408 18.07 -7.61 -2.00
N TYR A 409 17.78 -7.57 -0.69
CA TYR A 409 18.77 -7.68 0.38
C TYR A 409 19.48 -9.04 0.35
N ILE A 410 20.79 -9.02 0.57
CA ILE A 410 21.62 -10.23 0.62
C ILE A 410 21.75 -10.63 2.09
N ALA A 411 21.04 -11.69 2.45
CA ALA A 411 21.15 -12.30 3.76
C ALA A 411 22.13 -13.47 3.72
N GLU A 412 22.74 -13.74 4.88
CA GLU A 412 23.70 -14.81 5.06
C GLU A 412 23.12 -15.87 6.00
N SER A 413 23.14 -17.13 5.58
CA SER A 413 22.91 -18.27 6.46
C SER A 413 24.11 -19.20 6.48
N ILE A 414 24.47 -19.68 7.67
CA ILE A 414 25.54 -20.64 7.88
C ILE A 414 24.92 -22.03 8.03
N ALA A 415 25.40 -22.98 7.23
CA ALA A 415 24.97 -24.36 7.30
C ALA A 415 25.84 -25.16 8.29
N TYR A 416 25.19 -25.89 9.20
CA TYR A 416 25.83 -26.82 10.13
C TYR A 416 25.31 -28.22 9.90
N ARG A 417 26.20 -29.22 9.84
CA ARG A 417 25.84 -30.62 9.58
C ARG A 417 26.36 -31.55 10.67
N ALA A 418 25.49 -32.46 11.10
CA ALA A 418 25.87 -33.59 11.95
C ALA A 418 26.56 -34.68 11.12
N ALA A 419 27.69 -35.21 11.61
CA ALA A 419 28.53 -36.12 10.83
C ALA A 419 28.09 -37.60 10.90
N ARG A 420 27.33 -38.03 11.92
CA ARG A 420 27.02 -39.44 12.19
C ARG A 420 25.53 -39.60 12.52
N CYS A 421 24.68 -39.60 11.50
CA CYS A 421 23.23 -39.80 11.68
C CYS A 421 22.71 -41.14 11.13
N GLU A 422 23.57 -41.94 10.49
CA GLU A 422 23.25 -43.32 10.10
C GLU A 422 23.11 -44.19 11.35
N GLY A 423 22.02 -44.97 11.44
CA GLY A 423 21.72 -45.80 12.61
C GLY A 423 21.32 -45.04 13.88
N CYS A 424 21.15 -43.71 13.84
CA CYS A 424 20.78 -42.94 15.03
C CYS A 424 19.35 -43.29 15.53
N PRO A 425 19.17 -43.67 16.82
CA PRO A 425 17.85 -44.03 17.37
C PRO A 425 16.83 -42.88 17.28
N LEU A 426 17.30 -41.64 17.30
CA LEU A 426 16.46 -40.43 17.27
C LEU A 426 16.16 -39.93 15.85
N ARG A 427 16.63 -40.62 14.79
CA ARG A 427 16.55 -40.15 13.40
C ARG A 427 15.13 -39.82 12.97
N CYS A 428 14.17 -40.70 13.25
CA CYS A 428 12.76 -40.56 12.83
C CYS A 428 12.09 -39.30 13.39
N MET A 429 12.54 -38.81 14.55
CA MET A 429 12.04 -37.57 15.17
C MET A 429 12.89 -36.33 14.83
N CYS A 430 14.11 -36.53 14.34
CA CYS A 430 15.12 -35.47 14.20
C CYS A 430 15.10 -34.77 12.85
N PHE A 431 14.97 -35.50 11.73
CA PHE A 431 14.83 -34.95 10.39
C PHE A 431 14.27 -35.99 9.40
N SER A 432 13.52 -35.53 8.40
CA SER A 432 12.82 -36.40 7.42
C SER A 432 13.50 -36.48 6.04
N SER A 433 14.59 -35.74 5.80
CA SER A 433 15.26 -35.73 4.51
C SER A 433 16.03 -37.02 4.24
N LYS A 434 16.17 -37.38 2.95
CA LYS A 434 17.02 -38.49 2.47
C LYS A 434 18.53 -38.25 2.65
N SER A 435 18.92 -37.11 3.22
CA SER A 435 20.32 -36.77 3.43
C SER A 435 20.99 -37.71 4.46
N PRO A 436 22.30 -37.96 4.34
CA PRO A 436 23.03 -38.83 5.27
C PRO A 436 23.10 -38.26 6.69
N GLY A 437 22.93 -36.93 6.84
CA GLY A 437 22.93 -36.25 8.13
C GLY A 437 21.98 -35.06 8.20
N ARG A 438 21.61 -34.69 9.43
CA ARG A 438 20.85 -33.47 9.71
C ARG A 438 21.69 -32.25 9.35
N THR A 439 21.12 -31.35 8.56
CA THR A 439 21.70 -30.03 8.28
C THR A 439 20.74 -28.96 8.79
N ILE A 440 21.26 -27.96 9.49
CA ILE A 440 20.51 -26.76 9.89
C ILE A 440 21.12 -25.54 9.22
N GLU A 441 20.29 -24.58 8.82
CA GLU A 441 20.74 -23.29 8.30
C GLU A 441 20.39 -22.22 9.31
N VAL A 442 21.40 -21.49 9.79
CA VAL A 442 21.23 -20.47 10.81
C VAL A 442 21.68 -19.13 10.28
N ASN A 443 20.79 -18.15 10.36
CA ASN A 443 21.13 -16.74 10.18
C ASN A 443 21.41 -16.14 11.57
N HIS A 444 22.70 -15.97 11.89
CA HIS A 444 23.12 -15.50 13.21
C HIS A 444 22.76 -14.03 13.44
N ARG A 445 22.85 -13.17 12.42
CA ARG A 445 22.44 -11.75 12.53
C ARG A 445 20.98 -11.63 12.92
N LEU A 446 20.09 -12.34 12.23
CA LEU A 446 18.67 -12.36 12.56
C LEU A 446 18.42 -12.94 13.96
N LYS A 447 19.22 -13.91 14.41
CA LYS A 447 19.11 -14.48 15.76
C LYS A 447 19.47 -13.44 16.83
N GLU A 448 20.55 -12.68 16.62
CA GLU A 448 20.95 -11.57 17.49
C GLU A 448 19.88 -10.47 17.54
N TYR A 449 19.34 -10.06 16.39
CA TYR A 449 18.24 -9.08 16.35
C TYR A 449 16.99 -9.58 17.08
N LYS A 450 16.60 -10.85 16.90
CA LYS A 450 15.47 -11.46 17.63
C LYS A 450 15.72 -11.50 19.13
N GLN A 451 16.95 -11.72 19.57
CA GLN A 451 17.30 -11.68 20.99
C GLN A 451 17.14 -10.27 21.55
N LYS A 452 17.72 -9.24 20.90
CA LYS A 452 17.54 -7.83 21.28
C LYS A 452 16.06 -7.45 21.31
N ALA A 453 15.30 -7.81 20.29
CA ALA A 453 13.85 -7.56 20.22
C ALA A 453 13.09 -8.27 21.34
N ARG A 454 13.48 -9.51 21.69
CA ARG A 454 12.88 -10.24 22.82
C ARG A 454 13.11 -9.50 24.12
N GLU A 455 14.35 -9.15 24.44
CA GLU A 455 14.74 -8.43 25.66
C GLU A 455 13.94 -7.12 25.79
N ARG A 456 13.88 -6.33 24.71
CA ARG A 456 13.07 -5.09 24.65
C ARG A 456 11.59 -5.35 24.88
N LEU A 457 10.99 -6.30 24.16
CA LEU A 457 9.56 -6.59 24.26
C LEU A 457 9.15 -7.19 25.61
N THR A 458 10.06 -7.86 26.32
CA THR A 458 9.83 -8.41 27.67
C THR A 458 10.09 -7.41 28.78
N SER A 459 10.74 -6.28 28.50
CA SER A 459 10.90 -5.19 29.47
C SER A 459 9.55 -4.60 29.91
N GLU A 460 9.55 -3.81 30.99
CA GLU A 460 8.35 -3.10 31.46
C GLU A 460 7.80 -2.17 30.37
N LYS A 461 8.68 -1.39 29.74
CA LYS A 461 8.36 -0.48 28.63
C LYS A 461 7.80 -1.26 27.43
N GLY A 462 8.47 -2.34 27.01
CA GLY A 462 7.99 -3.18 25.92
C GLY A 462 6.64 -3.84 26.19
N SER A 463 6.35 -4.18 27.45
CA SER A 463 5.03 -4.71 27.84
C SER A 463 3.93 -3.64 27.74
N LYS A 464 4.22 -2.38 28.10
CA LYS A 464 3.31 -1.25 27.88
C LYS A 464 3.06 -1.02 26.37
N HIS A 465 4.10 -0.95 25.55
CA HIS A 465 3.94 -0.80 24.09
C HIS A 465 3.15 -1.96 23.48
N ARG A 466 3.38 -3.20 23.92
CA ARG A 466 2.62 -4.36 23.42
C ARG A 466 1.12 -4.25 23.71
N GLY A 467 0.74 -3.73 24.88
CA GLY A 467 -0.66 -3.47 25.23
C GLY A 467 -1.23 -2.31 24.41
N GLN A 468 -0.51 -1.20 24.35
CA GLN A 468 -0.94 0.02 23.65
C GLN A 468 -1.10 -0.20 22.15
N ARG A 469 -0.21 -0.99 21.53
CA ARG A 469 -0.27 -1.32 20.10
C ARG A 469 -1.58 -2.00 19.69
N CYS A 470 -2.18 -2.82 20.54
CA CYS A 470 -3.49 -3.43 20.24
C CYS A 470 -4.63 -2.41 20.19
N ILE A 471 -4.41 -1.19 20.68
CA ILE A 471 -5.40 -0.12 20.74
C ILE A 471 -5.11 0.94 19.67
N GLU A 472 -3.85 1.36 19.53
CA GLU A 472 -3.43 2.52 18.73
C GLU A 472 -3.86 2.44 17.25
N PRO A 473 -3.28 1.58 16.38
CA PRO A 473 -3.75 1.47 15.00
C PRO A 473 -5.14 0.84 14.86
N GLU A 474 -5.50 -0.14 15.70
CA GLU A 474 -6.77 -0.86 15.58
C GLU A 474 -7.98 0.05 15.80
N ALA A 475 -7.93 0.96 16.79
CA ALA A 475 -8.98 1.94 17.02
C ALA A 475 -9.13 2.90 15.83
N VAL A 476 -8.00 3.33 15.24
CA VAL A 476 -8.01 4.20 14.05
C VAL A 476 -8.63 3.45 12.86
N PHE A 477 -8.24 2.20 12.60
CA PHE A 477 -8.87 1.40 11.54
C PHE A 477 -10.35 1.13 11.78
N GLY A 478 -10.75 0.89 13.03
CA GLY A 478 -12.15 0.76 13.44
C GLY A 478 -12.95 2.00 13.07
N GLN A 479 -12.45 3.18 13.45
CA GLN A 479 -13.08 4.47 13.14
C GLN A 479 -13.15 4.73 11.64
N ILE A 480 -12.07 4.47 10.89
CA ILE A 480 -12.04 4.62 9.42
C ILE A 480 -13.16 3.80 8.77
N LYS A 481 -13.22 2.50 9.09
CA LYS A 481 -14.08 1.56 8.37
C LYS A 481 -15.52 1.61 8.84
N TYR A 482 -15.76 1.63 10.14
CA TYR A 482 -17.10 1.45 10.72
C TYR A 482 -17.77 2.78 11.02
N ASP A 483 -17.10 3.69 11.72
CA ASP A 483 -17.71 4.98 12.12
C ASP A 483 -17.76 5.96 10.96
N MET A 484 -16.70 5.98 10.14
CA MET A 484 -16.56 6.91 9.02
C MET A 484 -16.97 6.30 7.67
N GLY A 485 -17.25 5.00 7.63
CA GLY A 485 -17.71 4.30 6.43
C GLY A 485 -16.73 4.32 5.26
N TYR A 486 -15.42 4.52 5.53
CA TYR A 486 -14.37 4.60 4.52
C TYR A 486 -13.80 3.20 4.23
N LYS A 487 -14.63 2.32 3.65
CA LYS A 487 -14.29 0.90 3.38
C LYS A 487 -13.69 0.65 1.99
N ARG A 488 -13.78 1.62 1.08
CA ARG A 488 -13.37 1.50 -0.32
C ARG A 488 -12.91 2.83 -0.87
N PHE A 489 -11.82 2.82 -1.64
CA PHE A 489 -11.34 4.01 -2.33
C PHE A 489 -12.27 4.44 -3.46
N ARG A 490 -12.32 5.76 -3.71
CA ARG A 490 -13.27 6.39 -4.66
C ARG A 490 -12.62 6.87 -5.95
N HIS A 491 -11.30 6.73 -6.06
CA HIS A 491 -10.49 7.14 -7.20
C HIS A 491 -9.71 5.96 -7.80
N PHE A 492 -9.16 6.19 -9.00
CA PHE A 492 -8.27 5.27 -9.70
C PHE A 492 -6.86 5.88 -9.74
N GLY A 493 -5.85 5.03 -9.70
CA GLY A 493 -4.44 5.42 -9.68
C GLY A 493 -3.97 5.83 -8.28
N LYS A 494 -2.72 5.46 -7.96
CA LYS A 494 -2.12 5.66 -6.65
C LYS A 494 -2.13 7.14 -6.24
N ASP A 495 -1.80 8.06 -7.15
CA ASP A 495 -1.72 9.50 -6.85
C ASP A 495 -3.05 10.07 -6.32
N LYS A 496 -4.16 9.75 -7.00
CA LYS A 496 -5.49 10.26 -6.62
C LYS A 496 -6.02 9.57 -5.37
N VAL A 497 -5.67 8.31 -5.17
CA VAL A 497 -6.00 7.58 -3.94
C VAL A 497 -5.23 8.17 -2.75
N THR A 498 -3.94 8.48 -2.94
CA THR A 498 -3.09 9.14 -1.94
C THR A 498 -3.64 10.51 -1.58
N MET A 499 -3.97 11.34 -2.57
CA MET A 499 -4.61 12.64 -2.36
C MET A 499 -5.94 12.51 -1.59
N ASP A 500 -6.82 11.59 -1.97
CA ASP A 500 -8.10 11.37 -1.29
C ASP A 500 -7.92 10.96 0.17
N PHE A 501 -6.94 10.09 0.43
CA PHE A 501 -6.61 9.66 1.78
C PHE A 501 -5.93 10.77 2.59
N ALA A 502 -5.13 11.65 1.97
CA ALA A 502 -4.56 12.82 2.64
C ALA A 502 -5.65 13.75 3.19
N PHE A 503 -6.68 14.08 2.38
CA PHE A 503 -7.84 14.83 2.87
C PHE A 503 -8.55 14.13 4.02
N PHE A 504 -8.66 12.80 3.94
CA PHE A 504 -9.23 12.00 5.01
C PHE A 504 -8.39 12.04 6.29
N ALA A 505 -7.08 11.85 6.21
CA ALA A 505 -6.18 11.86 7.36
C ALA A 505 -6.16 13.22 8.07
N ILE A 506 -6.15 14.33 7.31
CA ILE A 506 -6.26 15.68 7.87
C ILE A 506 -7.60 15.85 8.60
N ALA A 507 -8.72 15.50 7.95
CA ALA A 507 -10.05 15.62 8.55
C ALA A 507 -10.21 14.72 9.79
N PHE A 508 -9.63 13.51 9.75
CA PHE A 508 -9.61 12.57 10.87
C PHE A 508 -8.90 13.15 12.08
N ASN A 509 -7.68 13.67 11.87
CA ASN A 509 -6.89 14.30 12.93
C ASN A 509 -7.59 15.52 13.53
N ILE A 510 -8.16 16.40 12.70
CA ILE A 510 -8.90 17.57 13.17
C ILE A 510 -10.14 17.14 13.99
N LYS A 511 -10.93 16.18 13.47
CA LYS A 511 -12.12 15.66 14.18
C LYS A 511 -11.75 15.07 15.53
N LYS A 512 -10.67 14.29 15.59
CA LYS A 512 -10.18 13.70 16.84
C LYS A 512 -9.72 14.75 17.83
N MET A 513 -8.99 15.76 17.36
CA MET A 513 -8.57 16.89 18.18
C MET A 513 -9.77 17.64 18.75
N CYS A 514 -10.80 17.92 17.94
CA CYS A 514 -12.04 18.55 18.43
C CYS A 514 -12.71 17.71 19.54
N ALA A 515 -12.74 16.38 19.38
CA ALA A 515 -13.30 15.48 20.38
C ALA A 515 -12.48 15.47 21.68
N LYS A 516 -11.14 15.42 21.59
CA LYS A 516 -10.26 15.53 22.77
C LYS A 516 -10.42 16.86 23.48
N ILE A 517 -10.39 17.98 22.75
CA ILE A 517 -10.61 19.32 23.31
C ILE A 517 -11.95 19.40 24.02
N LYS A 518 -13.02 18.84 23.45
CA LYS A 518 -14.36 18.84 24.08
C LYS A 518 -14.40 18.02 25.37
N ASN A 519 -13.71 16.88 25.41
CA ASN A 519 -13.64 16.01 26.58
C ASN A 519 -12.73 16.58 27.69
N GLU A 520 -11.65 17.27 27.33
CA GLU A 520 -10.72 17.91 28.28
C GLU A 520 -11.27 19.18 28.94
N LYS A 521 -12.43 19.69 28.50
CA LYS A 521 -13.22 20.74 29.20
C LYS A 521 -13.74 20.29 30.58
N MET A 522 -13.28 19.16 31.10
CA MET A 522 -13.41 18.74 32.50
C MET A 522 -12.23 19.13 33.41
N THR A 523 -11.20 19.83 32.90
CA THR A 523 -10.17 20.47 33.76
C THR A 523 -9.73 21.82 33.20
N ASP A 524 -10.11 22.89 33.90
CA ASP A 524 -10.16 24.30 33.48
C ASP A 524 -8.80 25.03 33.38
N LYS A 525 -7.80 24.42 32.73
CA LYS A 525 -6.48 25.08 32.51
C LYS A 525 -5.99 25.12 31.06
N ASN A 526 -6.42 24.22 30.17
CA ASN A 526 -5.92 24.20 28.78
C ASN A 526 -6.70 25.11 27.81
N TYR A 527 -7.83 25.67 28.24
CA TYR A 527 -8.72 26.45 27.38
C TYR A 527 -8.17 27.81 26.95
N GLN A 528 -7.32 28.44 27.77
CA GLN A 528 -6.80 29.78 27.47
C GLN A 528 -5.72 29.78 26.37
N ASN A 529 -5.01 28.66 26.15
CA ASN A 529 -4.06 28.50 25.05
C ASN A 529 -4.71 28.15 23.70
N ILE A 530 -6.04 27.98 23.66
CA ILE A 530 -6.79 27.64 22.44
C ILE A 530 -7.33 28.90 21.74
N ARG A 531 -7.35 30.06 22.41
CA ARG A 531 -7.92 31.32 21.88
C ARG A 531 -6.91 32.33 21.35
N VAL A 532 -5.60 32.12 21.52
CA VAL A 532 -4.59 33.09 21.08
C VAL A 532 -3.76 32.50 19.94
N ALA A 533 -4.32 32.61 18.74
CA ALA A 533 -3.62 32.75 17.47
C ALA A 533 -4.57 33.46 16.50
#